data_AF-A0A952AN91-F1
#
_entry.id   AF-A0A952AN91-F1
#
_cell.length_a   1.000
_cell.length_b   1.000
_cell.length_c   1.000
_cell.angle_alpha   90.00
_cell.angle_beta   90.00
_cell.angle_gamma   90.00
#
_symmetry.space_group_name_H-M   'P 1'
#
loop_
_entity.id
_entity.type
_entity.pdbx_description
1 polymer ?
#
loop_
_entity_poly.entity_id
_entity_poly.type
_entity_poly.pdbx_seq_one_letter_code
_entity_poly.pdbx_strand_id
1 'polypeptide(L)'
;MHQYPNLHSATQDPFQVSILFAAAKADGELARLLEASAHVWEGYTVEEHTSMVLNVFERYWARFFSTEDKEFWRLFLLLHDIGKQISVEKYGDKNRQHETTWPVMRDVFRAAKYDEGQLCGAEALLDQDILGEYFKDKIELAEAVKSVRKLQQKCQWTAEEALHKIKVFFCCDAGGYTVFAGGSYSLDYLFAVDIEQATMELADDLGKLREHAEYQTLTPLQKYQFLHAAVLVDSTAE
;
A
#
# COMPACT_ATOMS: atom_id res chain seq x y z
N MET A 1 11.90 13.98 -21.72
CA MET A 1 12.11 14.25 -20.29
C MET A 1 10.85 14.94 -19.81
N HIS A 2 9.93 14.18 -19.19
CA HIS A 2 8.69 14.74 -18.66
C HIS A 2 9.04 15.61 -17.45
N GLN A 3 8.47 16.81 -17.38
CA GLN A 3 8.62 17.70 -16.24
C GLN A 3 7.48 17.40 -15.28
N TYR A 4 7.76 16.60 -14.25
CA TYR A 4 6.79 16.39 -13.20
C TYR A 4 6.59 17.69 -12.41
N PRO A 5 5.35 18.10 -12.14
CA PRO A 5 5.04 19.21 -11.24
C PRO A 5 5.65 18.93 -9.86
N ASN A 6 5.84 19.98 -9.04
CA ASN A 6 6.44 19.83 -7.70
C ASN A 6 5.45 19.15 -6.73
N LEU A 7 5.29 17.83 -6.86
CA LEU A 7 4.42 17.00 -6.03
C LEU A 7 4.84 17.00 -4.57
N HIS A 8 6.14 17.19 -4.30
CA HIS A 8 6.68 17.33 -2.96
C HIS A 8 6.14 18.59 -2.26
N SER A 9 5.86 19.68 -2.98
CA SER A 9 5.26 20.87 -2.36
C SER A 9 3.76 20.72 -2.08
N ALA A 10 3.08 19.79 -2.77
CA ALA A 10 1.64 19.56 -2.64
C ALA A 10 1.28 18.73 -1.39
N THR A 11 2.28 18.22 -0.68
CA THR A 11 2.10 17.40 0.53
C THR A 11 2.18 18.18 1.84
N GLN A 12 2.19 19.51 1.81
CA GLN A 12 2.25 20.36 3.02
C GLN A 12 0.89 20.46 3.76
N ASP A 13 0.92 20.65 5.08
CA ASP A 13 -0.26 20.65 5.98
C ASP A 13 -0.92 22.05 6.09
N PRO A 14 -2.26 22.21 6.08
CA PRO A 14 -3.33 21.20 6.04
C PRO A 14 -3.39 20.42 4.73
N PHE A 15 -3.09 19.13 4.77
CA PHE A 15 -3.02 18.28 3.57
C PHE A 15 -4.43 17.97 3.04
N GLN A 16 -4.60 18.07 1.73
CA GLN A 16 -5.82 17.67 1.04
C GLN A 16 -5.46 16.76 -0.13
N VAL A 17 -6.04 15.56 -0.14
CA VAL A 17 -5.85 14.57 -1.20
C VAL A 17 -6.10 15.17 -2.60
N SER A 18 -7.12 16.03 -2.72
CA SER A 18 -7.46 16.74 -3.96
C SER A 18 -6.33 17.65 -4.48
N ILE A 19 -5.54 18.27 -3.61
CA ILE A 19 -4.41 19.13 -4.01
C ILE A 19 -3.29 18.27 -4.61
N LEU A 20 -3.01 17.10 -4.03
CA LEU A 20 -2.01 16.17 -4.54
C LEU A 20 -2.39 15.64 -5.93
N PHE A 21 -3.66 15.25 -6.12
CA PHE A 21 -4.17 14.85 -7.43
C PHE A 21 -4.14 15.99 -8.44
N ALA A 22 -4.55 17.20 -8.06
CA ALA A 22 -4.48 18.36 -8.95
C ALA A 22 -3.04 18.65 -9.39
N ALA A 23 -2.08 18.53 -8.48
CA ALA A 23 -0.67 18.64 -8.81
C ALA A 23 -0.25 17.53 -9.77
N ALA A 24 -0.57 16.26 -9.51
CA ALA A 24 -0.23 15.14 -10.39
C ALA A 24 -0.79 15.30 -11.80
N LYS A 25 -2.06 15.70 -11.92
CA LYS A 25 -2.73 15.89 -13.22
C LYS A 25 -2.23 17.10 -14.01
N ALA A 26 -1.40 17.97 -13.43
CA ALA A 26 -0.71 18.98 -14.22
C ALA A 26 0.33 18.37 -15.18
N ASP A 27 0.77 17.13 -14.92
CA ASP A 27 1.44 16.29 -15.91
C ASP A 27 0.39 15.50 -16.72
N GLY A 28 0.42 15.66 -18.06
CA GLY A 28 -0.58 15.06 -18.94
C GLY A 28 -0.51 13.54 -19.02
N GLU A 29 0.65 12.92 -18.78
CA GLU A 29 0.78 11.47 -18.75
C GLU A 29 0.21 10.91 -17.44
N LEU A 30 0.57 11.51 -16.30
CA LEU A 30 -0.01 11.13 -15.01
C LEU A 30 -1.53 11.33 -14.99
N ALA A 31 -2.05 12.43 -15.54
CA ALA A 31 -3.49 12.64 -15.68
C ALA A 31 -4.17 11.47 -16.40
N ARG A 32 -3.63 11.08 -17.57
CA ARG A 32 -4.17 9.97 -18.37
C ARG A 32 -4.13 8.64 -17.62
N LEU A 33 -3.05 8.36 -16.88
CA LEU A 33 -2.89 7.11 -16.13
C LEU A 33 -3.80 7.05 -14.91
N LEU A 34 -4.04 8.18 -14.24
CA LEU A 34 -4.96 8.29 -13.11
C LEU A 34 -6.42 8.08 -13.53
N GLU A 35 -6.81 8.58 -14.70
CA GLU A 35 -8.15 8.40 -15.26
C GLU A 35 -8.39 7.00 -15.86
N ALA A 36 -7.33 6.18 -16.01
CA ALA A 36 -7.43 4.84 -16.55
C ALA A 36 -8.06 3.85 -15.55
N SER A 37 -8.47 2.68 -16.05
CA SER A 37 -9.04 1.63 -15.20
C SER A 37 -7.99 1.06 -14.24
N ALA A 38 -8.38 0.82 -13.00
CA ALA A 38 -7.59 0.05 -12.05
C ALA A 38 -7.68 -1.47 -12.30
N HIS A 39 -8.46 -1.92 -13.29
CA HIS A 39 -8.64 -3.35 -13.62
C HIS A 39 -9.01 -4.24 -12.41
N VAL A 40 -9.80 -3.66 -11.50
CA VAL A 40 -10.40 -4.33 -10.34
C VAL A 40 -11.87 -4.63 -10.61
N TRP A 41 -12.44 -5.56 -9.86
CA TRP A 41 -13.80 -6.04 -10.13
C TRP A 41 -14.87 -4.99 -9.77
N GLU A 42 -14.53 -4.07 -8.87
CA GLU A 42 -15.35 -2.93 -8.46
C GLU A 42 -15.50 -1.88 -9.57
N GLY A 43 -14.65 -1.93 -10.61
CA GLY A 43 -14.73 -1.05 -11.78
C GLY A 43 -14.14 0.35 -11.58
N TYR A 44 -13.35 0.57 -10.54
CA TYR A 44 -12.72 1.86 -10.27
C TYR A 44 -11.68 2.26 -11.33
N THR A 45 -11.53 3.57 -11.50
CA THR A 45 -10.32 4.19 -12.04
C THR A 45 -9.17 4.12 -11.05
N VAL A 46 -7.93 4.32 -11.52
CA VAL A 46 -6.75 4.40 -10.64
C VAL A 46 -6.91 5.53 -9.64
N GLU A 47 -7.43 6.69 -10.07
CA GLU A 47 -7.70 7.83 -9.20
C GLU A 47 -8.71 7.53 -8.10
N GLU A 48 -9.86 6.93 -8.44
CA GLU A 48 -10.90 6.62 -7.45
C GLU A 48 -10.37 5.70 -6.36
N HIS A 49 -9.71 4.60 -6.75
CA HIS A 49 -9.06 3.68 -5.81
C HIS A 49 -8.01 4.40 -4.97
N THR A 50 -7.08 5.08 -5.62
CA THR A 50 -5.97 5.77 -4.95
C THR A 50 -6.45 6.85 -3.99
N SER A 51 -7.56 7.53 -4.30
CA SER A 51 -8.19 8.51 -3.40
C SER A 51 -8.69 7.85 -2.12
N MET A 52 -9.34 6.68 -2.21
CA MET A 52 -9.77 5.92 -1.04
C MET A 52 -8.58 5.42 -0.21
N VAL A 53 -7.53 4.91 -0.87
CA VAL A 53 -6.27 4.49 -0.22
C VAL A 53 -5.60 5.65 0.52
N LEU A 54 -5.48 6.82 -0.10
CA LEU A 54 -4.91 8.02 0.53
C LEU A 54 -5.78 8.49 1.70
N ASN A 55 -7.10 8.45 1.59
CA ASN A 55 -8.00 8.80 2.70
C ASN A 55 -7.83 7.87 3.89
N VAL A 56 -7.61 6.56 3.66
CA VAL A 56 -7.28 5.60 4.72
C VAL A 56 -5.96 5.99 5.39
N PHE A 57 -4.93 6.29 4.62
CA PHE A 57 -3.64 6.73 5.17
C PHE A 57 -3.79 7.99 6.03
N GLU A 58 -4.39 9.05 5.49
CA GLU A 58 -4.54 10.33 6.19
C GLU A 58 -5.33 10.19 7.48
N ARG A 59 -6.43 9.42 7.44
CA ARG A 59 -7.33 9.28 8.59
C ARG A 59 -6.71 8.43 9.70
N TYR A 60 -6.11 7.30 9.36
CA TYR A 60 -5.76 6.28 10.34
C TYR A 60 -4.27 6.21 10.65
N TRP A 61 -3.40 6.57 9.71
CA TRP A 61 -1.96 6.26 9.79
C TRP A 61 -1.07 7.50 9.85
N ALA A 62 -1.40 8.56 9.11
CA ALA A 62 -0.52 9.72 8.95
C ALA A 62 -0.06 10.33 10.29
N ARG A 63 -0.91 10.34 11.33
CA ARG A 63 -0.58 10.89 12.66
C ARG A 63 0.65 10.25 13.32
N PHE A 64 1.03 9.04 12.91
CA PHE A 64 2.16 8.29 13.46
C PHE A 64 3.47 8.54 12.72
N PHE A 65 3.44 9.32 11.64
CA PHE A 65 4.59 9.59 10.79
C PHE A 65 5.12 11.01 10.97
N SER A 66 6.43 11.18 10.79
CA SER A 66 7.04 12.50 10.64
C SER A 66 6.50 13.20 9.40
N THR A 67 6.70 14.52 9.28
CA THR A 67 6.27 15.24 8.07
C THR A 67 6.89 14.63 6.82
N GLU A 68 8.21 14.41 6.80
CA GLU A 68 8.92 13.82 5.66
C GLU A 68 8.39 12.42 5.31
N ASP A 69 8.15 11.57 6.31
CA ASP A 69 7.59 10.23 6.07
C ASP A 69 6.17 10.30 5.51
N LYS A 70 5.34 11.27 5.93
CA LYS A 70 4.01 11.47 5.34
C LYS A 70 4.13 11.81 3.86
N GLU A 71 5.07 12.69 3.49
CA GLU A 71 5.27 13.09 2.09
C GLU A 71 5.69 11.89 1.23
N PHE A 72 6.59 11.06 1.75
CA PHE A 72 6.97 9.78 1.13
C PHE A 72 5.75 8.90 0.90
N TRP A 73 4.95 8.63 1.95
CA TRP A 73 3.78 7.76 1.86
C TRP A 73 2.71 8.29 0.92
N ARG A 74 2.42 9.59 0.98
CA ARG A 74 1.45 10.25 0.09
C ARG A 74 1.86 10.08 -1.37
N LEU A 75 3.13 10.30 -1.69
CA LEU A 75 3.63 10.15 -3.06
C LEU A 75 3.70 8.68 -3.50
N PHE A 76 4.13 7.78 -2.61
CA PHE A 76 4.15 6.34 -2.86
C PHE A 76 2.74 5.81 -3.17
N LEU A 77 1.77 6.10 -2.29
CA LEU A 77 0.38 5.66 -2.43
C LEU A 77 -0.29 6.30 -3.65
N LEU A 78 0.02 7.55 -3.99
CA LEU A 78 -0.48 8.18 -5.22
C LEU A 78 -0.11 7.37 -6.49
N LEU A 79 1.05 6.72 -6.48
CA LEU A 79 1.65 6.11 -7.65
C LEU A 79 1.59 4.58 -7.64
N HIS A 80 1.22 3.94 -6.53
CA HIS A 80 1.34 2.48 -6.36
C HIS A 80 0.66 1.65 -7.47
N ASP A 81 -0.43 2.17 -8.04
CA ASP A 81 -1.22 1.51 -9.07
C ASP A 81 -1.14 2.16 -10.46
N ILE A 82 -0.31 3.20 -10.62
CA ILE A 82 -0.26 4.04 -11.84
C ILE A 82 0.08 3.25 -13.11
N GLY A 83 0.82 2.14 -12.97
CA GLY A 83 1.25 1.30 -14.07
C GLY A 83 0.26 0.23 -14.51
N LYS A 84 -0.89 0.06 -13.83
CA LYS A 84 -1.85 -1.04 -14.08
C LYS A 84 -2.32 -1.11 -15.53
N GLN A 85 -2.83 0.02 -16.04
CA GLN A 85 -3.30 0.11 -17.42
C GLN A 85 -2.16 -0.20 -18.42
N ILE A 86 -0.96 0.33 -18.18
CA ILE A 86 0.21 0.09 -19.04
C ILE A 86 0.56 -1.40 -19.06
N SER A 87 0.46 -2.09 -17.93
CA SER A 87 0.74 -3.53 -17.84
C SER A 87 -0.23 -4.35 -18.68
N VAL A 88 -1.53 -4.02 -18.62
CA VAL A 88 -2.56 -4.69 -19.43
C VAL A 88 -2.36 -4.40 -20.91
N GLU A 89 -2.12 -3.15 -21.29
CA GLU A 89 -1.89 -2.76 -22.70
C GLU A 89 -0.65 -3.43 -23.30
N LYS A 90 0.44 -3.51 -22.53
CA LYS A 90 1.72 -4.00 -23.02
C LYS A 90 1.86 -5.52 -22.96
N TYR A 91 1.31 -6.15 -21.92
CA TYR A 91 1.55 -7.56 -21.61
C TYR A 91 0.28 -8.41 -21.55
N GLY A 92 -0.90 -7.81 -21.55
CA GLY A 92 -2.17 -8.52 -21.32
C GLY A 92 -2.31 -9.09 -19.91
N ASP A 93 -1.45 -8.68 -18.97
CA ASP A 93 -1.42 -9.20 -17.60
C ASP A 93 -1.19 -8.05 -16.60
N LYS A 94 -2.16 -7.82 -15.73
CA LYS A 94 -2.07 -6.79 -14.67
C LYS A 94 -1.08 -7.18 -13.57
N ASN A 95 -0.77 -8.46 -13.39
CA ASN A 95 0.15 -8.89 -12.32
C ASN A 95 1.60 -8.49 -12.61
N ARG A 96 1.90 -8.04 -13.83
CA ARG A 96 3.19 -7.45 -14.21
C ARG A 96 3.27 -5.95 -13.93
N GLN A 97 2.29 -5.37 -13.21
CA GLN A 97 2.22 -3.94 -12.92
C GLN A 97 3.47 -3.38 -12.25
N HIS A 98 4.22 -4.18 -11.49
CA HIS A 98 5.49 -3.72 -10.92
C HIS A 98 6.44 -3.21 -12.02
N GLU A 99 6.54 -3.93 -13.15
CA GLU A 99 7.43 -3.56 -14.27
C GLU A 99 7.05 -2.24 -14.95
N THR A 100 5.81 -1.78 -14.78
CA THR A 100 5.27 -0.58 -15.42
C THR A 100 5.05 0.56 -14.43
N THR A 101 4.69 0.28 -13.18
CA THR A 101 4.58 1.26 -12.10
C THR A 101 5.96 1.77 -11.71
N TRP A 102 6.95 0.88 -11.52
CA TRP A 102 8.25 1.28 -10.99
C TRP A 102 8.98 2.33 -11.83
N PRO A 103 9.05 2.22 -13.18
CA PRO A 103 9.68 3.26 -13.99
C PRO A 103 9.06 4.65 -13.79
N VAL A 104 7.72 4.74 -13.75
CA VAL A 104 7.00 6.00 -13.54
C VAL A 104 7.26 6.53 -12.13
N MET A 105 7.09 5.68 -11.11
CA MET A 105 7.30 6.04 -9.71
C MET A 105 8.73 6.52 -9.46
N ARG A 106 9.73 5.79 -9.92
CA ARG A 106 11.15 6.13 -9.77
C ARG A 106 11.47 7.49 -10.38
N ASP A 107 10.95 7.77 -11.57
CA ASP A 107 11.23 9.03 -12.26
C ASP A 107 10.60 10.23 -11.51
N VAL A 108 9.39 10.05 -10.96
CA VAL A 108 8.74 11.04 -10.08
C VAL A 108 9.52 11.23 -8.77
N PHE A 109 9.92 10.16 -8.11
CA PHE A 109 10.69 10.22 -6.86
C PHE A 109 12.05 10.92 -7.05
N ARG A 110 12.75 10.62 -8.15
CA ARG A 110 14.01 11.30 -8.50
C ARG A 110 13.82 12.78 -8.78
N ALA A 111 12.72 13.16 -9.43
CA ALA A 111 12.38 14.56 -9.63
C ALA A 111 12.13 15.27 -8.29
N ALA A 112 11.48 14.58 -7.35
CA ALA A 112 11.25 15.02 -5.97
C ALA A 112 12.47 14.90 -5.04
N LYS A 113 13.64 14.50 -5.55
CA LYS A 113 14.92 14.43 -4.81
C LYS A 113 14.97 13.42 -3.66
N TYR A 114 14.14 12.38 -3.70
CA TYR A 114 14.29 11.23 -2.83
C TYR A 114 15.62 10.51 -3.11
N ASP A 115 16.25 10.00 -2.05
CA ASP A 115 17.53 9.28 -2.13
C ASP A 115 17.37 7.82 -2.58
N GLU A 116 18.50 7.13 -2.80
CA GLU A 116 18.49 5.73 -3.25
C GLU A 116 17.98 4.76 -2.19
N GLY A 117 18.06 5.09 -0.89
CA GLY A 117 17.48 4.29 0.18
C GLY A 117 15.95 4.36 0.17
N GLN A 118 15.41 5.56 -0.01
CA GLN A 118 13.97 5.81 -0.15
C GLN A 118 13.42 5.17 -1.44
N LEU A 119 14.15 5.27 -2.55
CA LEU A 119 13.83 4.57 -3.80
C LEU A 119 13.82 3.04 -3.62
N CYS A 120 14.84 2.48 -2.97
CA CYS A 120 14.90 1.05 -2.65
C CYS A 120 13.68 0.61 -1.82
N GLY A 121 13.30 1.42 -0.83
CA GLY A 121 12.12 1.19 -0.01
C GLY A 121 10.81 1.20 -0.78
N ALA A 122 10.62 2.18 -1.67
CA ALA A 122 9.44 2.27 -2.53
C ALA A 122 9.33 1.08 -3.50
N GLU A 123 10.44 0.70 -4.14
CA GLU A 123 10.48 -0.47 -5.03
C GLU A 123 10.15 -1.76 -4.26
N ALA A 124 10.72 -1.92 -3.07
CA ALA A 124 10.51 -3.08 -2.21
C ALA A 124 9.06 -3.22 -1.71
N LEU A 125 8.41 -2.11 -1.38
CA LEU A 125 6.99 -2.12 -0.99
C LEU A 125 6.06 -2.40 -2.18
N LEU A 126 6.42 -1.91 -3.36
CA LEU A 126 5.65 -2.12 -4.59
C LEU A 126 5.71 -3.57 -5.10
N ASP A 127 6.83 -4.27 -4.89
CA ASP A 127 7.08 -5.63 -5.40
C ASP A 127 6.57 -6.75 -4.47
N GLN A 128 5.70 -6.44 -3.51
CA GLN A 128 5.27 -7.43 -2.51
C GLN A 128 3.77 -7.34 -2.19
N ASP A 129 3.16 -8.50 -1.93
CA ASP A 129 1.83 -8.65 -1.32
C ASP A 129 1.87 -9.71 -0.20
N ILE A 130 2.87 -9.63 0.69
CA ILE A 130 3.15 -10.68 1.69
C ILE A 130 1.94 -10.92 2.59
N LEU A 131 1.33 -9.84 3.09
CA LEU A 131 0.16 -9.97 3.98
C LEU A 131 -1.07 -10.42 3.22
N GLY A 132 -1.31 -9.92 2.00
CA GLY A 132 -2.47 -10.37 1.21
C GLY A 132 -2.38 -11.85 0.84
N GLU A 133 -1.20 -12.33 0.44
CA GLU A 133 -0.99 -13.74 0.13
C GLU A 133 -1.09 -14.63 1.37
N TYR A 134 -0.47 -14.23 2.48
CA TYR A 134 -0.51 -15.00 3.72
C TYR A 134 -1.91 -15.03 4.35
N PHE A 135 -2.62 -13.90 4.35
CA PHE A 135 -3.98 -13.85 4.84
C PHE A 135 -4.94 -14.68 3.99
N LYS A 136 -4.66 -14.86 2.70
CA LYS A 136 -5.43 -15.72 1.79
C LYS A 136 -4.95 -17.17 1.72
N ASP A 137 -4.02 -17.58 2.60
CA ASP A 137 -3.42 -18.93 2.63
C ASP A 137 -2.77 -19.34 1.29
N LYS A 138 -2.29 -18.36 0.51
CA LYS A 138 -1.53 -18.62 -0.73
C LYS A 138 -0.06 -18.94 -0.47
N ILE A 139 0.46 -18.45 0.66
CA ILE A 139 1.81 -18.73 1.15
C ILE A 139 1.72 -19.12 2.63
N GLU A 140 2.65 -19.96 3.06
CA GLU A 140 2.75 -20.40 4.45
C GLU A 140 3.52 -19.38 5.32
N LEU A 141 3.39 -19.47 6.65
CA LEU A 141 4.11 -18.59 7.59
C LEU A 141 5.62 -18.54 7.30
N ALA A 142 6.25 -19.69 7.04
CA ALA A 142 7.69 -19.77 6.76
C ALA A 142 8.10 -19.00 5.49
N GLU A 143 7.24 -18.99 4.48
CA GLU A 143 7.47 -18.23 3.25
C GLU A 143 7.26 -16.73 3.48
N ALA A 144 6.22 -16.34 4.23
CA ALA A 144 6.01 -14.96 4.64
C ALA A 144 7.20 -14.41 5.44
N VAL A 145 7.71 -15.17 6.42
CA VAL A 145 8.93 -14.81 7.19
C VAL A 145 10.13 -14.60 6.25
N LYS A 146 10.35 -15.55 5.33
CA LYS A 146 11.45 -15.46 4.36
C LYS A 146 11.33 -14.21 3.49
N SER A 147 10.13 -13.86 3.06
CA SER A 147 9.88 -12.67 2.25
C SER A 147 10.13 -11.38 3.03
N VAL A 148 9.67 -11.28 4.28
CA VAL A 148 9.97 -10.12 5.15
C VAL A 148 11.49 -9.96 5.33
N ARG A 149 12.22 -11.05 5.59
CA ARG A 149 13.69 -11.00 5.75
C ARG A 149 14.43 -10.54 4.50
N LYS A 150 13.95 -10.93 3.31
CA LYS A 150 14.52 -10.42 2.06
C LYS A 150 14.36 -8.90 1.95
N LEU A 151 13.23 -8.35 2.36
CA LEU A 151 13.00 -6.90 2.37
C LEU A 151 13.90 -6.21 3.39
N GLN A 152 14.07 -6.78 4.59
CA GLN A 152 15.01 -6.27 5.60
C GLN A 152 16.44 -6.19 5.05
N GLN A 153 16.92 -7.26 4.42
CA GLN A 153 18.27 -7.29 3.84
C GLN A 153 18.42 -6.33 2.66
N LYS A 154 17.42 -6.27 1.76
CA LYS A 154 17.44 -5.40 0.58
C LYS A 154 17.46 -3.92 0.96
N CYS A 155 16.60 -3.52 1.90
CA CYS A 155 16.40 -2.12 2.26
C CYS A 155 17.15 -1.68 3.51
N GLN A 156 17.90 -2.59 4.15
CA GLN A 156 18.57 -2.38 5.43
C GLN A 156 17.61 -1.94 6.55
N TRP A 157 16.38 -2.47 6.53
CA TRP A 157 15.39 -2.20 7.56
C TRP A 157 15.52 -3.16 8.74
N THR A 158 15.22 -2.66 9.93
CA THR A 158 14.95 -3.51 11.10
C THR A 158 13.69 -4.36 10.85
N ALA A 159 13.53 -5.42 11.64
CA ALA A 159 12.34 -6.27 11.58
C ALA A 159 11.05 -5.49 11.84
N GLU A 160 11.06 -4.65 12.87
CA GLU A 160 9.95 -3.77 13.25
C GLU A 160 9.60 -2.80 12.10
N GLU A 161 10.59 -2.13 11.51
CA GLU A 161 10.36 -1.22 10.39
C GLU A 161 9.76 -1.93 9.17
N ALA A 162 10.29 -3.10 8.80
CA ALA A 162 9.77 -3.86 7.66
C ALA A 162 8.32 -4.29 7.90
N LEU A 163 8.04 -4.90 9.05
CA LEU A 163 6.68 -5.35 9.43
C LEU A 163 5.71 -4.16 9.47
N HIS A 164 6.12 -3.04 10.06
CA HIS A 164 5.30 -1.85 10.16
C HIS A 164 4.97 -1.27 8.77
N LYS A 165 5.97 -1.10 7.88
CA LYS A 165 5.75 -0.56 6.54
C LYS A 165 4.86 -1.48 5.69
N ILE A 166 5.07 -2.80 5.75
CA ILE A 166 4.22 -3.77 5.05
C ILE A 166 2.78 -3.72 5.58
N LYS A 167 2.60 -3.66 6.91
CA LYS A 167 1.27 -3.54 7.53
C LYS A 167 0.57 -2.27 7.09
N VAL A 168 1.24 -1.13 7.16
CA VAL A 168 0.67 0.18 6.78
C VAL A 168 0.24 0.17 5.32
N PHE A 169 1.12 -0.30 4.42
CA PHE A 169 0.79 -0.37 3.00
C PHE A 169 -0.41 -1.29 2.75
N PHE A 170 -0.40 -2.51 3.31
CA PHE A 170 -1.51 -3.44 3.19
C PHE A 170 -2.83 -2.84 3.69
N CYS A 171 -2.82 -2.24 4.88
CA CYS A 171 -4.02 -1.63 5.46
C CYS A 171 -4.54 -0.46 4.62
N CYS A 172 -3.66 0.33 4.01
CA CYS A 172 -4.08 1.43 3.14
C CYS A 172 -4.69 0.90 1.84
N ASP A 173 -4.00 -0.01 1.14
CA ASP A 173 -4.45 -0.53 -0.16
C ASP A 173 -5.72 -1.37 -0.02
N ALA A 174 -5.69 -2.41 0.83
CA ALA A 174 -6.86 -3.25 1.07
C ALA A 174 -7.99 -2.48 1.78
N GLY A 175 -7.66 -1.50 2.63
CA GLY A 175 -8.64 -0.64 3.29
C GLY A 175 -9.44 0.23 2.30
N GLY A 176 -8.89 0.54 1.12
CA GLY A 176 -9.59 1.26 0.06
C GLY A 176 -10.84 0.55 -0.46
N TYR A 177 -10.94 -0.77 -0.28
CA TYR A 177 -12.08 -1.61 -0.68
C TYR A 177 -13.06 -1.87 0.46
N THR A 178 -13.26 -0.89 1.32
CA THR A 178 -14.18 -1.00 2.47
C THR A 178 -15.15 0.18 2.51
N VAL A 179 -16.29 0.00 3.16
CA VAL A 179 -17.32 1.06 3.18
C VAL A 179 -16.88 2.29 3.94
N PHE A 180 -16.00 2.14 4.94
CA PHE A 180 -15.50 3.27 5.74
C PHE A 180 -14.50 4.14 4.96
N ALA A 181 -13.91 3.63 3.88
CA ALA A 181 -13.06 4.37 2.96
C ALA A 181 -13.85 4.98 1.77
N GLY A 182 -15.15 4.69 1.66
CA GLY A 182 -15.99 5.04 0.51
C GLY A 182 -16.02 3.98 -0.59
N GLY A 183 -15.38 2.83 -0.37
CA GLY A 183 -15.36 1.69 -1.27
C GLY A 183 -16.55 0.75 -1.11
N SER A 184 -16.52 -0.36 -1.85
CA SER A 184 -17.52 -1.42 -1.76
C SER A 184 -17.35 -2.25 -0.48
N TYR A 185 -18.41 -2.92 0.01
CA TYR A 185 -18.31 -3.85 1.12
C TYR A 185 -17.62 -5.16 0.67
N SER A 186 -16.31 -5.13 0.55
CA SER A 186 -15.51 -6.24 0.01
C SER A 186 -14.56 -6.81 1.04
N LEU A 187 -13.74 -5.94 1.63
CA LEU A 187 -12.63 -6.33 2.51
C LEU A 187 -12.83 -5.89 3.96
N ASP A 188 -14.01 -5.41 4.32
CA ASP A 188 -14.35 -4.92 5.67
C ASP A 188 -14.05 -5.95 6.76
N TYR A 189 -14.22 -7.24 6.46
CA TYR A 189 -13.94 -8.34 7.39
C TYR A 189 -12.46 -8.45 7.80
N LEU A 190 -11.54 -7.78 7.08
CA LEU A 190 -10.11 -7.74 7.41
C LEU A 190 -9.77 -6.73 8.51
N PHE A 191 -10.68 -5.80 8.84
CA PHE A 191 -10.37 -4.64 9.66
C PHE A 191 -11.31 -4.46 10.85
N ALA A 192 -10.74 -3.99 11.96
CA ALA A 192 -11.46 -3.43 13.09
C ALA A 192 -11.24 -1.91 13.08
N VAL A 193 -12.29 -1.14 12.77
CA VAL A 193 -12.22 0.32 12.62
C VAL A 193 -13.08 1.02 13.65
N ASP A 194 -12.49 2.01 14.32
CA ASP A 194 -13.20 3.01 15.11
C ASP A 194 -13.17 4.34 14.36
N ILE A 195 -14.33 4.75 13.85
CA ILE A 195 -14.51 5.97 13.06
C ILE A 195 -14.31 7.23 13.91
N GLU A 196 -14.71 7.19 15.18
CA GLU A 196 -14.70 8.34 16.09
C GLU A 196 -13.29 8.59 16.63
N GLN A 197 -12.59 7.54 17.03
CA GLN A 197 -11.17 7.61 17.45
C GLN A 197 -10.21 7.64 16.26
N ALA A 198 -10.76 7.42 15.05
CA ALA A 198 -10.03 7.28 13.80
C ALA A 198 -8.90 6.24 13.95
N THR A 199 -9.20 5.05 14.45
CA THR A 199 -8.26 3.93 14.52
C THR A 199 -8.64 2.83 13.54
N MET A 200 -7.63 2.15 13.02
CA MET A 200 -7.77 0.99 12.15
C MET A 200 -6.77 -0.06 12.60
N GLU A 201 -7.27 -1.27 12.87
CA GLU A 201 -6.46 -2.45 13.16
C GLU A 201 -6.90 -3.62 12.29
N LEU A 202 -6.09 -4.68 12.27
CA LEU A 202 -6.50 -5.96 11.69
C LEU A 202 -7.59 -6.59 12.56
N ALA A 203 -8.60 -7.17 11.92
CA ALA A 203 -9.73 -7.78 12.61
C ALA A 203 -9.30 -9.04 13.38
N ASP A 204 -9.90 -9.22 14.56
CA ASP A 204 -9.82 -10.44 15.37
C ASP A 204 -11.20 -11.11 15.52
N ASP A 205 -11.95 -11.15 14.41
CA ASP A 205 -13.32 -11.67 14.37
C ASP A 205 -13.41 -12.85 13.38
N LEU A 206 -13.32 -14.07 13.91
CA LEU A 206 -13.48 -15.30 13.10
C LEU A 206 -14.91 -15.45 12.55
N GLY A 207 -15.92 -14.86 13.19
CA GLY A 207 -17.30 -14.95 12.73
C GLY A 207 -17.47 -14.24 11.40
N LYS A 208 -17.08 -12.97 11.36
CA LYS A 208 -17.06 -12.17 10.11
C LYS A 208 -16.15 -12.76 9.06
N LEU A 209 -14.98 -13.28 9.44
CA LEU A 209 -14.08 -13.92 8.49
C LEU A 209 -14.74 -15.12 7.79
N ARG A 210 -15.43 -15.98 8.55
CA ARG A 210 -16.06 -17.20 8.01
C ARG A 210 -17.21 -16.92 7.05
N GLU A 211 -17.86 -15.77 7.14
CA GLU A 211 -18.85 -15.33 6.14
C GLU A 211 -18.23 -15.13 4.75
N HIS A 212 -16.91 -14.88 4.69
CA HIS A 212 -16.17 -14.62 3.45
C HIS A 212 -15.15 -15.71 3.09
N ALA A 213 -14.65 -16.46 4.08
CA ALA A 213 -13.61 -17.49 3.92
C ALA A 213 -13.82 -18.65 4.90
N GLU A 214 -14.82 -19.49 4.64
CA GLU A 214 -15.33 -20.55 5.54
C GLU A 214 -14.25 -21.49 6.11
N TYR A 215 -13.15 -21.70 5.39
CA TYR A 215 -12.08 -22.65 5.76
C TYR A 215 -10.98 -22.05 6.63
N GLN A 216 -10.97 -20.73 6.84
CA GLN A 216 -9.93 -20.08 7.63
C GLN A 216 -10.14 -20.29 9.13
N THR A 217 -9.06 -20.69 9.81
CA THR A 217 -9.07 -20.97 11.25
C THR A 217 -8.41 -19.88 12.08
N LEU A 218 -7.72 -18.93 11.44
CA LEU A 218 -7.02 -17.83 12.09
C LEU A 218 -7.50 -16.48 11.53
N THR A 219 -7.67 -15.51 12.42
CA THR A 219 -8.03 -14.13 12.04
C THR A 219 -6.84 -13.42 11.37
N PRO A 220 -7.07 -12.33 10.63
CA PRO A 220 -6.00 -11.47 10.14
C PRO A 220 -5.06 -10.98 11.25
N LEU A 221 -5.60 -10.61 12.42
CA LEU A 221 -4.79 -10.21 13.57
C LEU A 221 -3.90 -11.36 14.07
N GLN A 222 -4.46 -12.55 14.26
CA GLN A 222 -3.71 -13.72 14.72
C GLN A 222 -2.62 -14.11 13.73
N LYS A 223 -2.92 -14.13 12.43
CA LYS A 223 -1.93 -14.40 11.39
C LYS A 223 -0.78 -13.38 11.47
N TYR A 224 -1.11 -12.09 11.53
CA TYR A 224 -0.09 -11.04 11.65
C TYR A 224 0.76 -11.20 12.92
N GLN A 225 0.16 -11.54 14.06
CA GLN A 225 0.88 -11.78 15.31
C GLN A 225 1.86 -12.95 15.20
N PHE A 226 1.48 -14.05 14.54
CA PHE A 226 2.41 -15.16 14.30
C PHE A 226 3.57 -14.76 13.40
N LEU A 227 3.30 -14.03 12.31
CA LEU A 227 4.34 -13.50 11.43
C LEU A 227 5.28 -12.56 12.19
N HIS A 228 4.73 -11.62 12.94
CA HIS A 228 5.46 -10.66 13.74
C HIS A 228 6.40 -11.34 14.74
N ALA A 229 5.86 -12.28 15.53
CA ALA A 229 6.64 -13.04 16.50
C ALA A 229 7.75 -13.86 15.82
N ALA A 230 7.45 -14.55 14.72
CA ALA A 230 8.42 -15.40 14.02
C ALA A 230 9.55 -14.60 13.35
N VAL A 231 9.26 -13.39 12.86
CA VAL A 231 10.31 -12.50 12.30
C VAL A 231 11.20 -11.95 13.41
N LEU A 232 10.63 -11.57 14.56
CA LEU A 232 11.40 -11.00 15.67
C LEU A 232 12.26 -12.02 16.43
N VAL A 233 11.75 -13.23 16.70
CA VAL A 233 12.49 -14.25 17.48
C VAL A 233 13.83 -14.59 16.82
N ASP A 234 13.83 -14.83 15.52
CA ASP A 234 15.05 -15.16 14.79
C ASP A 234 15.98 -13.96 14.57
N SER A 235 15.48 -12.72 14.68
CA SER A 235 16.33 -11.51 14.59
C SER A 235 17.21 -11.30 15.83
N THR A 236 16.97 -12.05 16.92
CA THR A 236 17.77 -12.03 18.15
C THR A 236 18.83 -13.15 18.21
N ALA A 237 18.91 -13.98 17.17
CA ALA A 237 19.81 -15.13 17.09
C ALA A 237 21.08 -14.88 16.23
N GLU A 238 21.26 -13.66 15.71
CA GLU A 238 22.50 -13.18 15.06
C GLU A 238 23.30 -12.26 16.01
#